data_AF-A0AAU7CB92-F1
#
_entry.id   AF-A0AAU7CB92-F1
#
_cell.length_a   1.000
_cell.length_b   1.000
_cell.length_c   1.000
_cell.angle_alpha   90.00
_cell.angle_beta   90.00
_cell.angle_gamma   90.00
#
_symmetry.space_group_name_H-M   'P 1'
#
loop_
_entity.id
_entity.type
_entity.pdbx_description
1 polymer ?
#
loop_
_entity_poly.entity_id
_entity_poly.type
_entity_poly.pdbx_seq_one_letter_code
_entity_poly.pdbx_strand_id
1 'polypeptide(L)'
;MRWLPAVETLGSTTVICTDKTGTLTRNEMTVRAYVLEGERLDVTGTGYATVGGFQRAGRTVDAKADDRLTLALRIGARCNDAAIEIRDGQSAVLGDPTEGALIVAAAKAGLGRRPAGPGPIACRHGSEGAGLLRAETMAFMTLALAQVAHAFNARSQRRTAFTSRLFTNGWLWAAVIACVLLQAAVVSVPLLQRVLHTLPPSPSGWAVIISCSLAPVAAVEMVKLVQNRSGLNGAGAKIAG
;
A
#
# COMPACT_ATOMS: atom_id res chain seq x y z
N MET A 1 10.12 1.40 23.48
CA MET A 1 8.71 0.95 23.38
C MET A 1 8.20 0.69 24.78
N ARG A 2 7.23 1.47 25.24
CA ARG A 2 6.68 1.36 26.60
C ARG A 2 5.50 0.39 26.53
N TRP A 3 5.69 -0.79 27.10
CA TRP A 3 4.69 -1.86 27.15
C TRP A 3 3.51 -1.42 28.02
N LEU A 4 2.28 -1.64 27.56
CA LEU A 4 1.05 -1.36 28.30
C LEU A 4 0.60 -2.66 28.99
N PRO A 5 0.81 -2.84 30.30
CA PRO A 5 0.46 -4.06 31.04
C PRO A 5 -1.05 -4.37 31.00
N ALA A 6 -1.88 -3.37 30.68
CA ALA A 6 -3.33 -3.51 30.61
C ALA A 6 -3.84 -4.47 29.53
N VAL A 7 -3.06 -4.72 28.47
CA VAL A 7 -3.49 -5.55 27.33
C VAL A 7 -3.42 -7.05 27.62
N GLU A 8 -2.48 -7.49 28.46
CA GLU A 8 -2.33 -8.91 28.83
C GLU A 8 -3.37 -9.34 29.88
N THR A 9 -3.75 -8.43 30.78
CA THR A 9 -4.77 -8.67 31.81
C THR A 9 -6.17 -8.81 31.20
N LEU A 10 -6.46 -8.07 30.12
CA LEU A 10 -7.75 -8.17 29.43
C LEU A 10 -7.88 -9.47 28.63
N GLY A 11 -6.77 -9.97 28.06
CA GLY A 11 -6.74 -11.23 27.30
C GLY A 11 -6.89 -12.50 28.15
N SER A 12 -6.66 -12.42 29.47
CA SER A 12 -6.75 -13.55 30.42
C SER A 12 -7.98 -13.50 31.33
N THR A 13 -8.81 -12.47 31.20
CA THR A 13 -10.00 -12.28 32.03
C THR A 13 -11.24 -12.89 31.35
N THR A 14 -11.83 -13.91 31.98
CA THR A 14 -13.08 -14.53 31.49
C THR A 14 -14.33 -13.71 31.85
N VAL A 15 -14.24 -12.80 32.83
CA VAL A 15 -15.37 -12.00 33.34
C VAL A 15 -14.98 -10.54 33.47
N ILE A 16 -15.56 -9.68 32.63
CA ILE A 16 -15.38 -8.23 32.70
C ILE A 16 -16.60 -7.63 33.41
N CYS A 17 -16.43 -7.17 34.65
CA CYS A 17 -17.45 -6.41 35.36
C CYS A 17 -17.38 -4.93 34.95
N THR A 18 -18.33 -4.47 34.14
CA THR A 18 -18.45 -3.07 33.73
C THR A 18 -19.44 -2.33 34.65
N ASP A 19 -19.05 -1.14 35.16
CA ASP A 19 -19.89 -0.24 35.95
C ASP A 19 -20.86 0.58 35.06
N LYS A 20 -21.82 1.30 35.64
CA LYS A 20 -22.94 2.06 35.02
C LYS A 20 -22.57 2.99 33.85
N THR A 21 -21.29 3.28 33.62
CA THR A 21 -20.78 4.04 32.46
C THR A 21 -19.71 3.31 31.64
N GLY A 22 -19.36 2.06 31.96
CA GLY A 22 -18.33 1.25 31.31
C GLY A 22 -18.74 0.80 29.92
N THR A 23 -18.57 1.66 28.93
CA THR A 23 -18.78 1.30 27.52
C THR A 23 -17.55 0.58 26.99
N LEU A 24 -17.71 -0.72 26.72
CA LEU A 24 -16.79 -1.47 25.87
C LEU A 24 -16.99 -1.00 24.43
N THR A 25 -16.04 -0.20 23.92
CA THR A 25 -16.05 0.23 22.53
C THR A 25 -15.42 -0.86 21.66
N ARG A 26 -16.21 -1.41 20.74
CA ARG A 26 -15.62 -2.11 19.61
C ARG A 26 -15.02 -1.06 18.69
N ASN A 27 -13.78 -1.26 18.25
CA ASN A 27 -13.10 -0.40 17.28
C ASN A 27 -13.69 -0.57 15.87
N GLU A 28 -15.02 -0.49 15.76
CA GLU A 28 -15.81 -0.68 14.56
C GLU A 28 -16.51 0.64 14.25
N MET A 29 -16.28 1.20 13.06
CA MET A 29 -17.03 2.35 12.57
C MET A 29 -18.23 1.87 11.74
N THR A 30 -19.36 2.58 11.82
CA THR A 30 -20.56 2.25 11.04
C THR A 30 -21.04 3.50 10.32
N VAL A 31 -21.27 3.41 9.00
CA VAL A 31 -21.93 4.48 8.26
C VAL A 31 -23.36 4.62 8.79
N ARG A 32 -23.71 5.81 9.26
CA ARG A 32 -25.05 6.11 9.79
C ARG A 32 -25.97 6.76 8.77
N ALA A 33 -25.42 7.53 7.84
CA ALA A 33 -26.19 8.16 6.78
C ALA A 33 -25.33 8.53 5.58
N TYR A 34 -25.95 8.61 4.41
CA TYR A 34 -25.43 9.29 3.22
C TYR A 34 -26.19 10.62 3.05
N VAL A 35 -25.49 11.68 2.67
CA VAL A 35 -26.11 12.95 2.27
C VAL A 35 -25.81 13.16 0.79
N LEU A 36 -26.84 13.09 -0.05
CA LEU A 36 -26.73 13.19 -1.51
C LEU A 36 -27.63 14.32 -1.98
N GLU A 37 -27.05 15.34 -2.62
CA GLU A 37 -27.77 16.54 -3.09
C GLU A 37 -28.63 17.22 -2.01
N GLY A 38 -28.15 17.22 -0.76
CA GLY A 38 -28.88 17.81 0.37
C GLY A 38 -29.96 16.90 0.98
N GLU A 39 -30.22 15.73 0.40
CA GLU A 39 -31.10 14.72 1.00
C GLU A 39 -30.31 13.74 1.87
N ARG A 40 -30.82 13.47 3.07
CA ARG A 40 -30.26 12.49 4.00
C ARG A 40 -30.92 11.13 3.85
N LEU A 41 -30.11 10.10 3.67
CA LEU A 41 -30.47 8.69 3.63
C LEU A 41 -29.85 7.99 4.83
N ASP A 42 -30.66 7.55 5.78
CA ASP A 42 -30.18 6.83 6.96
C ASP A 42 -29.87 5.37 6.61
N VAL A 43 -28.77 4.86 7.16
CA VAL A 43 -28.31 3.49 6.99
C VAL A 43 -28.62 2.72 8.26
N THR A 44 -29.38 1.63 8.12
CA THR A 44 -29.74 0.76 9.25
C THR A 44 -28.72 -0.36 9.46
N GLY A 45 -28.77 -0.99 10.63
CA GLY A 45 -27.79 -1.98 11.07
C GLY A 45 -26.64 -1.35 11.87
N THR A 46 -25.84 -2.20 12.51
CA THR A 46 -24.75 -1.77 13.40
C THR A 46 -23.51 -2.63 13.18
N GLY A 47 -22.34 -2.06 13.46
CA GLY A 47 -21.05 -2.73 13.31
C GLY A 47 -20.80 -3.15 11.86
N TYR A 48 -20.13 -4.30 11.71
CA TYR A 48 -19.80 -4.89 10.42
C TYR A 48 -20.80 -5.90 9.86
N ALA A 49 -21.97 -6.02 10.49
CA ALA A 49 -23.05 -6.84 9.94
C ALA A 49 -23.48 -6.30 8.56
N THR A 50 -23.53 -7.18 7.56
CA THR A 50 -24.00 -6.88 6.20
C THR A 50 -25.52 -6.89 6.09
N VAL A 51 -26.22 -7.01 7.23
CA VAL A 51 -27.67 -6.94 7.35
C VAL A 51 -28.08 -5.51 7.67
N GLY A 52 -29.05 -4.98 6.93
CA GLY A 52 -29.55 -3.62 7.06
C GLY A 52 -30.08 -3.11 5.72
N GLY A 53 -30.45 -1.85 5.69
CA GLY A 53 -31.00 -1.20 4.51
C GLY A 53 -30.89 0.31 4.60
N PHE A 54 -31.55 1.00 3.67
CA PHE A 54 -31.49 2.44 3.52
C PHE A 54 -32.88 3.02 3.71
N GLN A 55 -32.97 4.14 4.42
CA GLN A 55 -34.24 4.82 4.66
C GLN A 55 -34.14 6.29 4.30
N ARG A 56 -35.19 6.84 3.69
CA ARG A 56 -35.37 8.28 3.47
C ARG A 56 -36.63 8.71 4.20
N ALA A 57 -36.49 9.62 5.16
CA ALA A 57 -37.61 10.07 6.01
C ALA A 57 -38.43 8.90 6.60
N GLY A 58 -37.76 7.83 7.05
CA GLY A 58 -38.37 6.64 7.63
C GLY A 58 -38.98 5.63 6.63
N ARG A 59 -38.93 5.90 5.32
CA ARG A 59 -39.37 4.95 4.28
C ARG A 59 -38.19 4.19 3.72
N THR A 60 -38.34 2.87 3.57
CA THR A 60 -37.32 2.01 2.96
C THR A 60 -37.07 2.42 1.51
N VAL A 61 -35.79 2.57 1.16
CA VAL A 61 -35.32 2.87 -0.19
C VAL A 61 -34.57 1.65 -0.71
N ASP A 62 -34.93 1.19 -1.91
CA ASP A 62 -34.12 0.23 -2.63
C ASP A 62 -32.88 0.94 -3.18
N ALA A 63 -31.71 0.60 -2.63
CA ALA A 63 -30.45 1.19 -3.04
C ALA A 63 -30.13 0.97 -4.52
N LYS A 64 -30.63 -0.12 -5.14
CA LYS A 64 -30.39 -0.42 -6.56
C LYS A 64 -31.29 0.37 -7.50
N ALA A 65 -32.41 0.88 -7.01
CA ALA A 65 -33.33 1.71 -7.78
C ALA A 65 -32.91 3.20 -7.76
N ASP A 66 -32.06 3.60 -6.81
CA ASP A 66 -31.52 4.95 -6.71
C ASP A 66 -30.08 4.99 -7.27
N ASP A 67 -29.92 5.58 -8.46
CA ASP A 67 -28.63 5.68 -9.15
C ASP A 67 -27.57 6.43 -8.34
N ARG A 68 -27.97 7.44 -7.56
CA ARG A 68 -27.06 8.29 -6.79
C ARG A 68 -26.50 7.52 -5.60
N LEU A 69 -27.39 6.83 -4.88
CA LEU A 69 -26.99 5.96 -3.79
C LEU A 69 -26.17 4.78 -4.30
N THR A 70 -26.58 4.16 -5.41
CA THR A 70 -25.79 3.12 -6.07
C THR A 70 -24.39 3.60 -6.43
N LEU A 71 -24.24 4.81 -6.99
CA LEU A 71 -22.95 5.37 -7.33
C LEU A 71 -22.08 5.61 -6.09
N ALA A 72 -22.63 6.24 -5.05
CA ALA A 72 -21.91 6.49 -3.80
C ALA A 72 -21.42 5.18 -3.14
N LEU A 73 -22.28 4.16 -3.12
CA LEU A 73 -21.94 2.83 -2.59
C LEU A 73 -20.90 2.13 -3.46
N ARG A 74 -20.97 2.25 -4.79
CA ARG A 74 -19.95 1.70 -5.71
C ARG A 74 -18.60 2.38 -5.54
N ILE A 75 -18.58 3.70 -5.37
CA ILE A 75 -17.35 4.45 -5.07
C ILE A 75 -16.75 3.93 -3.76
N GLY A 76 -17.54 3.87 -2.69
CA GLY A 76 -17.09 3.32 -1.41
C GLY A 76 -16.62 1.85 -1.49
N ALA A 77 -17.23 1.03 -2.34
CA ALA A 77 -16.80 -0.36 -2.49
C ALA A 77 -15.53 -0.55 -3.35
N ARG A 78 -15.16 0.44 -4.18
CA ARG A 78 -14.08 0.31 -5.18
C ARG A 78 -12.88 1.20 -4.92
N CYS A 79 -13.07 2.30 -4.20
CA CYS A 79 -12.00 3.25 -3.87
C CYS A 79 -11.34 2.98 -2.52
N ASN A 80 -11.72 1.90 -1.84
CA ASN A 80 -11.15 1.48 -0.56
C ASN A 80 -10.50 0.11 -0.70
N ASP A 81 -9.40 -0.10 0.02
CA ASP A 81 -8.61 -1.33 -0.03
C ASP A 81 -9.10 -2.39 0.95
N ALA A 82 -9.91 -2.00 1.94
CA ALA A 82 -10.48 -2.93 2.90
C ALA A 82 -11.25 -4.11 2.23
N ALA A 83 -11.32 -5.22 2.95
CA ALA A 83 -12.03 -6.42 2.53
C ALA A 83 -12.96 -6.91 3.65
N ILE A 84 -14.10 -7.49 3.27
CA ILE A 84 -14.98 -8.19 4.20
C ILE A 84 -14.72 -9.69 4.07
N GLU A 85 -14.24 -10.31 5.14
CA GLU A 85 -14.17 -11.76 5.27
C GLU A 85 -15.34 -12.25 6.11
N ILE A 86 -16.08 -13.24 5.60
CA ILE A 86 -17.13 -13.90 6.39
C ILE A 86 -16.48 -15.13 7.02
N ARG A 87 -16.23 -15.06 8.33
CA ARG A 87 -15.65 -16.14 9.13
C ARG A 87 -16.68 -16.62 10.14
N ASP A 88 -17.02 -17.91 10.11
CA ASP A 88 -18.01 -18.53 11.02
C ASP A 88 -19.37 -17.80 11.06
N GLY A 89 -19.81 -17.24 9.92
CA GLY A 89 -21.06 -16.47 9.81
C GLY A 89 -20.98 -15.03 10.36
N GLN A 90 -19.82 -14.59 10.84
CA GLN A 90 -19.57 -13.19 11.24
C GLN A 90 -18.73 -12.47 10.19
N SER A 91 -19.18 -11.28 9.81
CA SER A 91 -18.45 -10.39 8.91
C SER A 91 -17.32 -9.69 9.67
N ALA A 92 -16.08 -10.05 9.36
CA ALA A 92 -14.88 -9.37 9.80
C ALA A 92 -14.38 -8.43 8.69
N VAL A 93 -14.00 -7.21 9.03
CA VAL A 93 -13.34 -6.29 8.10
C VAL A 93 -11.84 -6.38 8.31
N LEU A 94 -11.11 -6.57 7.21
CA LEU A 94 -9.67 -6.41 7.13
C LEU A 94 -9.37 -5.06 6.45
N GLY A 95 -8.84 -4.10 7.21
CA GLY A 95 -8.60 -2.72 6.76
C GLY A 95 -8.80 -1.74 7.91
N ASP A 96 -8.76 -0.44 7.63
CA ASP A 96 -9.11 0.54 8.66
C ASP A 96 -10.64 0.55 8.92
N PRO A 97 -11.06 1.01 10.13
CA PRO A 97 -12.47 0.96 10.48
C PRO A 97 -13.39 1.79 9.57
N THR A 98 -12.87 2.86 8.97
CA THR A 98 -13.65 3.81 8.16
C THR A 98 -13.90 3.24 6.77
N GLU A 99 -12.88 2.69 6.13
CA GLU A 99 -13.01 1.93 4.89
C GLU A 99 -13.95 0.74 5.08
N GLY A 100 -13.79 0.00 6.18
CA GLY A 100 -14.69 -1.08 6.57
C GLY A 100 -16.15 -0.68 6.59
N ALA A 101 -16.44 0.47 7.20
CA ALA A 101 -17.79 1.00 7.30
C ALA A 101 -18.41 1.25 5.91
N LEU A 102 -17.64 1.78 4.96
CA LEU A 102 -18.08 2.06 3.59
C LEU A 102 -18.35 0.78 2.81
N ILE A 103 -17.50 -0.23 2.93
CA ILE A 103 -17.67 -1.50 2.23
C ILE A 103 -18.85 -2.29 2.82
N VAL A 104 -19.06 -2.25 4.13
CA VAL A 104 -20.22 -2.86 4.79
C VAL A 104 -21.52 -2.18 4.34
N ALA A 105 -21.52 -0.86 4.19
CA ALA A 105 -22.67 -0.14 3.64
C ALA A 105 -22.99 -0.59 2.20
N ALA A 106 -21.99 -0.73 1.34
CA ALA A 106 -22.19 -1.25 -0.02
C ALA A 106 -22.66 -2.71 -0.03
N ALA A 107 -22.17 -3.55 0.89
CA ALA A 107 -22.59 -4.93 1.04
C ALA A 107 -24.07 -5.05 1.45
N LYS A 108 -24.59 -4.15 2.31
CA LYS A 108 -26.03 -4.08 2.66
C LYS A 108 -26.94 -3.84 1.45
N ALA A 109 -26.45 -3.12 0.44
CA ALA A 109 -27.17 -2.91 -0.82
C ALA A 109 -27.04 -4.09 -1.81
N GLY A 110 -26.32 -5.16 -1.44
CA GLY A 110 -25.93 -6.22 -2.37
C GLY A 110 -24.98 -5.72 -3.47
N LEU A 111 -24.30 -4.59 -3.24
CA LEU A 111 -23.31 -3.97 -4.13
C LEU A 111 -21.89 -4.27 -3.65
N GLY A 112 -21.68 -5.46 -3.10
CA GLY A 112 -20.36 -5.91 -2.66
C GLY A 112 -19.34 -5.85 -3.80
N ARG A 113 -18.07 -5.83 -3.44
CA ARG A 113 -16.94 -5.93 -4.38
C ARG A 113 -17.08 -7.24 -5.16
N ARG A 114 -17.83 -7.23 -6.26
CA ARG A 114 -17.90 -8.35 -7.20
C ARG A 114 -16.47 -8.52 -7.73
N PRO A 115 -15.86 -9.72 -7.65
CA PRO A 115 -14.58 -9.96 -8.28
C PRO A 115 -14.74 -9.51 -9.73
N ALA A 116 -13.91 -8.55 -10.15
CA ALA A 116 -13.98 -8.06 -11.51
C ALA A 116 -13.83 -9.27 -12.43
N GLY A 117 -14.88 -9.57 -13.20
CA GLY A 117 -14.76 -10.55 -14.27
C GLY A 117 -13.59 -10.13 -15.17
N PRO A 118 -12.83 -11.08 -15.73
CA PRO A 118 -11.58 -10.77 -16.40
C PRO A 118 -11.84 -9.88 -17.61
N GLY A 119 -11.50 -8.60 -17.49
CA GLY A 119 -11.34 -7.73 -18.64
C GLY A 119 -10.06 -8.13 -19.39
N PRO A 120 -10.02 -8.01 -20.72
CA PRO A 120 -8.94 -8.57 -21.56
C PRO A 120 -7.54 -7.97 -21.32
N ILE A 121 -7.42 -6.94 -20.47
CA ILE A 121 -6.16 -6.21 -20.22
C ILE A 121 -5.68 -6.33 -18.75
N ALA A 122 -6.52 -6.86 -17.84
CA ALA A 122 -6.19 -6.94 -16.40
C ALA A 122 -5.47 -8.24 -15.99
N CYS A 123 -5.31 -9.18 -16.93
CA CYS A 123 -4.66 -10.47 -16.69
C CYS A 123 -3.14 -10.37 -16.80
N ARG A 124 -2.45 -9.84 -15.77
CA ARG A 124 -1.07 -10.31 -15.51
C ARG A 124 -0.60 -10.22 -14.07
N HIS A 125 -1.11 -9.29 -13.27
CA HIS A 125 -0.83 -9.23 -11.83
C HIS A 125 -2.13 -8.79 -11.14
N GLY A 126 -2.77 -9.71 -10.42
CA GLY A 126 -4.03 -9.43 -9.73
C GLY A 126 -3.85 -8.27 -8.76
N SER A 127 -4.71 -7.26 -8.86
CA SER A 127 -4.73 -6.09 -7.98
C SER A 127 -5.33 -6.38 -6.59
N GLU A 128 -5.43 -7.65 -6.20
CA GLU A 128 -6.08 -8.10 -4.98
C GLU A 128 -5.28 -9.23 -4.32
N GLY A 129 -5.15 -9.18 -2.99
CA GLY A 129 -4.48 -10.19 -2.17
C GLY A 129 -3.01 -10.40 -2.54
N ALA A 130 -2.64 -11.64 -2.86
CA ALA A 130 -1.26 -12.06 -3.12
C ALA A 130 -0.56 -11.31 -4.28
N GLY A 131 -1.33 -10.76 -5.23
CA GLY A 131 -0.76 -9.96 -6.32
C GLY A 131 -0.35 -8.54 -5.89
N LEU A 132 -1.09 -7.93 -4.95
CA LEU A 132 -0.76 -6.61 -4.38
C LEU A 132 0.49 -6.71 -3.50
N LEU A 133 0.55 -7.69 -2.59
CA LEU A 133 1.74 -7.98 -1.76
C LEU A 133 2.99 -8.25 -2.62
N ARG A 134 2.82 -8.93 -3.76
CA ARG A 134 3.89 -9.17 -4.72
C ARG A 134 4.35 -7.87 -5.38
N ALA A 135 3.42 -7.01 -5.80
CA ALA A 135 3.74 -5.72 -6.41
C ALA A 135 4.42 -4.76 -5.42
N GLU A 136 3.94 -4.71 -4.18
CA GLU A 136 4.55 -3.94 -3.09
C GLU A 136 5.98 -4.41 -2.82
N THR A 137 6.19 -5.73 -2.72
CA THR A 137 7.53 -6.29 -2.55
C THR A 137 8.45 -5.94 -3.73
N MET A 138 7.94 -6.03 -4.97
CA MET A 138 8.71 -5.64 -6.16
C MET A 138 9.04 -4.15 -6.15
N ALA A 139 8.11 -3.27 -5.78
CA ALA A 139 8.31 -1.84 -5.70
C ALA A 139 9.33 -1.46 -4.61
N PHE A 140 9.18 -2.02 -3.40
CA PHE A 140 10.12 -1.85 -2.29
C PHE A 140 11.54 -2.27 -2.68
N MET A 141 11.69 -3.47 -3.25
CA MET A 141 12.99 -3.98 -3.69
C MET A 141 13.60 -3.13 -4.81
N THR A 142 12.77 -2.68 -5.77
CA THR A 142 13.23 -1.81 -6.87
C THR A 142 13.72 -0.47 -6.36
N LEU A 143 12.98 0.16 -5.43
CA LEU A 143 13.35 1.44 -4.84
C LEU A 143 14.62 1.31 -3.99
N ALA A 144 14.72 0.27 -3.16
CA ALA A 144 15.90 0.01 -2.34
C ALA A 144 17.15 -0.26 -3.19
N LEU A 145 17.03 -1.03 -4.28
CA LEU A 145 18.14 -1.30 -5.20
C LEU A 145 18.52 -0.07 -6.03
N ALA A 146 17.54 0.74 -6.44
CA ALA A 146 17.78 2.00 -7.15
C ALA A 146 18.59 2.99 -6.29
N GLN A 147 18.37 3.02 -4.97
CA GLN A 147 19.15 3.86 -4.05
C GLN A 147 20.62 3.42 -3.97
N VAL A 148 20.88 2.11 -3.92
CA VAL A 148 22.24 1.56 -3.98
C VAL A 148 22.92 1.93 -5.30
N ALA A 149 22.19 1.81 -6.41
CA ALA A 149 22.69 2.16 -7.74
C ALA A 149 22.94 3.67 -7.87
N HIS A 150 22.07 4.51 -7.31
CA HIS A 150 22.22 5.97 -7.26
C HIS A 150 23.41 6.42 -6.42
N ALA A 151 23.79 5.68 -5.36
CA ALA A 151 24.95 6.01 -4.54
C ALA A 151 26.26 6.09 -5.36
N PHE A 152 26.38 5.30 -6.42
CA PHE A 152 27.51 5.37 -7.35
C PHE A 152 27.50 6.65 -8.19
N ASN A 153 26.32 7.11 -8.61
CA ASN A 153 26.17 8.33 -9.41
C ASN A 153 26.34 9.61 -8.58
N ALA A 154 25.88 9.60 -7.32
CA ALA A 154 26.02 10.71 -6.38
C ALA A 154 27.47 10.97 -5.96
N ARG A 155 28.33 9.94 -6.02
CA ARG A 155 29.77 10.05 -5.67
C ARG A 155 30.57 10.91 -6.66
N SER A 156 30.13 11.05 -7.91
CA SER A 156 30.86 11.80 -8.95
C SER A 156 29.99 12.91 -9.56
N GLN A 157 30.19 14.14 -9.09
CA GLN A 157 29.48 15.36 -9.52
C GLN A 157 29.93 15.89 -10.90
N ARG A 158 31.07 15.45 -11.45
CA ARG A 158 31.66 16.05 -12.68
C ARG A 158 32.14 15.04 -13.74
N ARG A 159 32.15 13.73 -13.47
CA ARG A 159 32.58 12.69 -14.43
C ARG A 159 31.62 11.50 -14.42
N THR A 160 31.51 10.81 -15.56
CA THR A 160 30.76 9.55 -15.71
C THR A 160 31.25 8.52 -14.70
N ALA A 161 30.31 7.81 -14.06
CA ALA A 161 30.60 6.90 -12.96
C ALA A 161 31.50 5.70 -13.38
N PHE A 162 31.53 5.36 -14.66
CA PHE A 162 32.21 4.18 -15.22
C PHE A 162 33.71 4.38 -15.56
N THR A 163 34.45 5.17 -14.80
CA THR A 163 35.92 5.20 -14.94
C THR A 163 36.56 4.08 -14.13
N SER A 164 37.73 3.58 -14.54
CA SER A 164 38.54 2.50 -13.90
C SER A 164 38.83 2.64 -12.39
N ARG A 165 38.45 3.77 -11.76
CA ARG A 165 38.47 3.99 -10.30
C ARG A 165 37.25 3.46 -9.55
N LEU A 166 36.23 2.93 -10.23
CA LEU A 166 35.06 2.30 -9.58
C LEU A 166 35.47 1.13 -8.67
N PHE A 167 36.55 0.43 -9.02
CA PHE A 167 37.06 -0.73 -8.30
C PHE A 167 38.16 -0.42 -7.28
N THR A 168 38.55 0.85 -7.09
CA THR A 168 39.64 1.21 -6.17
C THR A 168 39.20 1.29 -4.71
N ASN A 169 37.89 1.51 -4.45
CA ASN A 169 37.39 1.68 -3.08
C ASN A 169 36.71 0.40 -2.57
N GLY A 170 37.45 -0.41 -1.81
CA GLY A 170 36.95 -1.65 -1.20
C GLY A 170 35.83 -1.42 -0.17
N TRP A 171 35.85 -0.30 0.56
CA TRP A 171 34.81 0.03 1.55
C TRP A 171 33.46 0.35 0.90
N LEU A 172 33.47 1.00 -0.27
CA LEU A 172 32.25 1.22 -1.04
C LEU A 172 31.62 -0.12 -1.45
N TRP A 173 32.43 -1.04 -1.97
CA TRP A 173 31.96 -2.37 -2.34
C TRP A 173 31.50 -3.18 -1.14
N ALA A 174 32.16 -3.07 0.01
CA ALA A 174 31.70 -3.70 1.25
C ALA A 174 30.32 -3.18 1.68
N ALA A 175 30.09 -1.86 1.62
CA ALA A 175 28.78 -1.28 1.94
C ALA A 175 27.69 -1.70 0.95
N VAL A 176 28.01 -1.73 -0.35
CA VAL A 176 27.07 -2.16 -1.41
C VAL A 176 26.70 -3.64 -1.22
N ILE A 177 27.68 -4.51 -1.00
CA ILE A 177 27.46 -5.93 -0.74
C ILE A 177 26.62 -6.11 0.52
N ALA A 178 26.93 -5.39 1.61
CA ALA A 178 26.15 -5.44 2.83
C ALA A 178 24.68 -5.02 2.60
N CYS A 179 24.43 -3.96 1.82
CA CYS A 179 23.07 -3.53 1.47
C CYS A 179 22.32 -4.57 0.63
N VAL A 180 22.96 -5.15 -0.38
CA VAL A 180 22.34 -6.18 -1.23
C VAL A 180 22.05 -7.45 -0.42
N LEU A 181 22.95 -7.86 0.47
CA LEU A 181 22.74 -9.00 1.37
C LEU A 181 21.58 -8.73 2.34
N LEU A 182 21.49 -7.53 2.90
CA LEU A 182 20.37 -7.15 3.77
C LEU A 182 19.04 -7.17 3.00
N GLN A 183 19.01 -6.66 1.76
CA GLN A 183 17.83 -6.72 0.89
C GLN A 183 17.45 -8.17 0.57
N ALA A 184 18.41 -9.03 0.25
CA ALA A 184 18.15 -10.45 0.06
C ALA A 184 17.61 -11.11 1.35
N ALA A 185 18.14 -10.74 2.52
CA ALA A 185 17.66 -11.26 3.80
C ALA A 185 16.20 -10.87 4.08
N VAL A 186 15.78 -9.65 3.73
CA VAL A 186 14.39 -9.20 3.89
C VAL A 186 13.38 -10.11 3.16
N VAL A 187 13.74 -10.62 1.99
CA VAL A 187 12.89 -11.52 1.19
C VAL A 187 13.16 -13.00 1.40
N SER A 188 14.26 -13.38 2.06
CA SER A 188 14.63 -14.78 2.30
C SER A 188 14.30 -15.26 3.71
N VAL A 189 14.33 -14.36 4.70
CA VAL A 189 14.22 -14.72 6.12
C VAL A 189 12.77 -14.65 6.56
N PRO A 190 12.18 -15.75 7.07
CA PRO A 190 10.75 -15.82 7.41
C PRO A 190 10.33 -14.87 8.54
N LEU A 191 11.26 -14.51 9.43
CA LEU A 191 11.00 -13.50 10.47
C LEU A 191 10.82 -12.10 9.87
N LEU A 192 11.67 -11.73 8.92
CA LEU A 192 11.62 -10.43 8.25
C LEU A 192 10.43 -10.34 7.30
N GLN A 193 10.07 -11.44 6.62
CA GLN A 193 8.87 -11.53 5.80
C GLN A 193 7.59 -11.26 6.58
N ARG A 194 7.50 -11.73 7.84
CA ARG A 194 6.33 -11.49 8.69
C ARG A 194 6.22 -10.05 9.18
N VAL A 195 7.35 -9.41 9.47
CA VAL A 195 7.38 -8.02 9.97
C VAL A 195 7.16 -7.02 8.84
N LEU A 196 7.71 -7.30 7.65
CA LEU A 196 7.66 -6.40 6.50
C LEU A 196 6.63 -6.81 5.45
N HIS A 197 5.84 -7.86 5.70
CA HIS A 197 4.83 -8.40 4.79
C HIS A 197 5.36 -8.65 3.36
N THR A 198 6.58 -9.18 3.22
CA THR A 198 7.21 -9.41 1.92
C THR A 198 7.03 -10.84 1.42
N LEU A 199 7.00 -11.01 0.09
CA LEU A 199 6.96 -12.31 -0.58
C LEU A 199 8.26 -12.57 -1.36
N PRO A 200 8.81 -13.80 -1.35
CA PRO A 200 9.99 -14.11 -2.14
C PRO A 200 9.71 -13.86 -3.62
N PRO A 201 10.51 -13.00 -4.31
CA PRO A 201 10.26 -12.67 -5.71
C PRO A 201 10.51 -13.90 -6.59
N SER A 202 9.66 -14.09 -7.60
CA SER A 202 9.91 -15.09 -8.64
C SER A 202 11.17 -14.72 -9.47
N PRO A 203 11.78 -15.67 -10.20
CA PRO A 203 12.91 -15.37 -11.08
C PRO A 203 12.62 -14.24 -12.09
N SER A 204 11.39 -14.17 -12.61
CA SER A 204 10.92 -13.07 -13.45
C SER A 204 10.81 -11.74 -12.71
N GLY A 205 10.45 -11.76 -11.43
CA GLY A 205 10.37 -10.57 -10.58
C GLY A 205 11.75 -9.95 -10.32
N TRP A 206 12.76 -10.80 -10.08
CA TRP A 206 14.15 -10.35 -9.97
C TRP A 206 14.65 -9.64 -11.22
N ALA A 207 14.33 -10.16 -12.41
CA ALA A 207 14.68 -9.50 -13.67
C ALA A 207 14.05 -8.10 -13.79
N VAL A 208 12.77 -7.97 -13.43
CA VAL A 208 12.07 -6.67 -13.43
C VAL A 208 12.73 -5.70 -12.45
N ILE A 209 12.99 -6.13 -11.20
CA ILE A 209 13.63 -5.29 -10.17
C ILE A 209 14.98 -4.76 -10.65
N ILE A 210 15.84 -5.64 -11.18
CA ILE A 210 17.16 -5.26 -11.69
C ILE A 210 17.01 -4.28 -12.86
N SER A 211 16.14 -4.58 -13.83
CA SER A 211 15.94 -3.72 -15.01
C SER A 211 15.43 -2.32 -14.64
N CYS A 212 14.43 -2.22 -13.76
CA CYS A 212 13.86 -0.96 -13.32
C CYS A 212 14.81 -0.17 -12.43
N SER A 213 15.59 -0.83 -11.56
CA SER A 213 16.53 -0.15 -10.65
C SER A 213 17.71 0.50 -11.37
N LEU A 214 18.06 0.03 -12.57
CA LEU A 214 19.14 0.57 -13.40
C LEU A 214 18.69 1.78 -14.22
N ALA A 215 17.39 1.96 -14.47
CA ALA A 215 16.87 3.04 -15.29
C ALA A 215 17.22 4.46 -14.76
N PRO A 216 17.08 4.75 -13.45
CA PRO A 216 17.53 6.03 -12.89
C PRO A 216 19.03 6.27 -13.07
N VAL A 217 19.85 5.21 -12.98
CA VAL A 217 21.31 5.32 -13.17
C VAL A 217 21.64 5.68 -14.61
N ALA A 218 21.02 4.98 -15.57
CA ALA A 218 21.20 5.23 -16.99
C ALA A 218 20.75 6.66 -17.38
N ALA A 219 19.64 7.14 -16.82
CA ALA A 219 19.15 8.49 -17.05
C ALA A 219 20.14 9.56 -16.55
N VAL A 220 20.64 9.41 -15.32
CA VAL A 220 21.62 10.35 -14.74
C VAL A 220 22.94 10.34 -15.52
N GLU A 221 23.42 9.18 -15.95
CA GLU A 221 24.63 9.09 -16.77
C GLU A 221 24.44 9.68 -18.17
N MET A 222 23.26 9.50 -18.79
CA MET A 222 22.91 10.19 -20.04
C MET A 222 22.93 11.72 -19.87
N VAL A 223 22.35 12.26 -18.80
CA VAL A 223 22.38 13.70 -18.51
C VAL A 223 23.82 14.20 -18.38
N LYS A 224 24.67 13.48 -17.64
CA LYS A 224 26.10 13.84 -17.51
C LYS A 224 26.84 13.77 -18.85
N LEU A 225 26.54 12.80 -19.70
CA LEU A 225 27.12 12.67 -21.04
C LEU A 225 26.74 13.84 -21.94
N VAL A 226 25.46 14.27 -21.92
CA VAL A 226 25.00 15.44 -22.68
C VAL A 226 25.68 16.71 -22.19
N GLN A 227 25.73 16.94 -20.86
CA GLN A 227 26.39 18.12 -20.28
C GLN A 227 27.90 18.19 -20.57
N ASN A 228 28.60 17.05 -20.60
CA ASN A 228 30.01 17.01 -20.97
C ASN A 228 30.25 17.26 -22.47
N ARG A 229 29.30 16.88 -23.34
CA ARG A 229 29.38 17.10 -24.79
C ARG A 229 29.02 18.53 -25.20
N SER A 230 28.13 19.20 -24.47
CA SER A 230 27.63 20.55 -24.82
C SER A 230 28.52 21.71 -24.35
N GLY A 231 29.72 21.45 -23.81
CA GLY A 231 30.76 22.48 -23.64
C GLY A 231 30.43 23.66 -22.70
N LEU A 232 29.30 23.66 -21.99
CA LEU A 232 28.86 24.75 -21.11
C LEU A 232 29.79 24.97 -19.91
N ASN A 233 30.72 24.05 -19.63
CA ASN A 233 31.69 24.18 -18.54
C ASN A 233 33.03 24.83 -18.96
N GLY A 234 33.19 25.19 -20.25
CA GLY A 234 34.38 25.91 -20.74
C GLY A 234 34.32 27.44 -20.59
N ALA A 235 33.13 28.02 -20.36
CA ALA A 235 32.95 29.48 -20.36
C ALA A 235 33.05 30.13 -18.97
N GLY A 236 32.82 29.39 -17.87
CA GLY A 236 32.84 29.94 -16.51
C GLY A 236 34.24 30.07 -15.87
N ALA A 237 35.28 29.49 -16.47
CA ALA A 237 36.64 29.49 -15.92
C ALA A 237 37.54 30.62 -16.44
N LYS A 238 37.05 31.48 -17.35
CA LYS A 238 37.87 32.51 -18.03
C LYS A 238 37.61 33.96 -17.57
N ILE A 239 36.86 34.16 -16.49
CA ILE A 239 36.50 35.48 -15.91
C ILE A 239 36.99 35.66 -14.47
N ALA A 240 37.96 34.86 -14.03
CA ALA A 240 38.61 34.98 -12.72
C ALA A 240 40.14 34.85 -12.83
N GLY A 241 40.72 35.51 -13.83
CA GLY A 241 42.17 35.65 -14.02
C GLY A 241 42.49 37.08 -14.44
#